data_AF-A0AAV1JQ49-F1
#
_entry.id   AF-A0AAV1JQ49-F1
#
_cell.length_a   1.000
_cell.length_b   1.000
_cell.length_c   1.000
_cell.angle_alpha   90.00
_cell.angle_beta   90.00
_cell.angle_gamma   90.00
#
_symmetry.space_group_name_H-M   'P 1'
#
loop_
_entity.id
_entity.type
_entity.pdbx_description
1 polymer ?
#
loop_
_entity_poly.entity_id
_entity_poly.type
_entity_poly.pdbx_seq_one_letter_code
_entity_poly.pdbx_strand_id
1 'polypeptide(L)'
;MVNNIDMFLGRPRFILQHLGIWLPPEKYIYLRNLYKFLVMLTQYSFIFFEFIYIAVVWGDFDEVSEASYLLFTQASVCYKTTVFMMNKDNLKELLRFMEVEMFAPQSSAHQK
;
A
#
# COMPACT_ATOMS: atom_id res chain seq x y z
N MET A 1 18.80 20.35 -5.11
CA MET A 1 18.87 19.76 -3.77
C MET A 1 18.15 18.42 -3.86
N VAL A 2 18.87 17.29 -3.81
CA VAL A 2 18.24 15.96 -3.92
C VAL A 2 17.40 15.76 -2.68
N ASN A 3 16.10 15.54 -2.85
CA ASN A 3 15.21 15.32 -1.72
C ASN A 3 15.53 13.94 -1.11
N ASN A 4 15.86 13.88 0.18
CA ASN A 4 16.15 12.64 0.91
C ASN A 4 15.05 11.59 0.72
N ILE A 5 13.79 12.05 0.64
CA ILE A 5 12.64 11.19 0.36
C ILE A 5 12.80 10.49 -0.98
N ASP A 6 13.21 11.18 -2.05
CA ASP A 6 13.33 10.57 -3.37
C ASP A 6 14.53 9.61 -3.44
N MET A 7 15.59 9.87 -2.67
CA MET A 7 16.75 8.97 -2.59
C MET A 7 16.42 7.64 -1.91
N PHE A 8 15.72 7.67 -0.77
CA PHE A 8 15.41 6.45 -0.01
C PHE A 8 14.08 5.79 -0.40
N LEU A 9 13.09 6.58 -0.77
CA LEU A 9 11.73 6.11 -1.02
C LEU A 9 11.33 6.13 -2.50
N GLY A 10 12.22 6.48 -3.45
CA GLY A 10 11.85 6.61 -4.86
C GLY A 10 11.14 5.38 -5.44
N ARG A 11 11.75 4.19 -5.33
CA ARG A 11 11.16 2.92 -5.80
C ARG A 11 9.87 2.52 -5.06
N PRO A 12 9.85 2.41 -3.71
CA PRO A 12 8.64 2.02 -3.00
C PRO A 12 7.51 3.05 -3.13
N ARG A 13 7.82 4.36 -3.20
CA ARG A 13 6.84 5.42 -3.45
C ARG A 13 6.15 5.25 -4.80
N PHE A 14 6.91 4.92 -5.86
CA PHE A 14 6.35 4.69 -7.19
C PHE A 14 5.38 3.50 -7.19
N ILE A 15 5.78 2.38 -6.61
CA ILE A 15 4.95 1.17 -6.51
C ILE A 15 3.68 1.46 -5.70
N LEU A 16 3.80 2.08 -4.53
CA LEU A 16 2.67 2.42 -3.67
C LEU A 16 1.76 3.49 -4.30
N GLN A 17 2.30 4.40 -5.14
CA GLN A 17 1.49 5.34 -5.90
C GLN A 17 0.65 4.63 -6.95
N HIS A 18 1.26 3.68 -7.68
CA HIS A 18 0.60 2.90 -8.72
C HIS A 18 -0.47 1.99 -8.14
N LEU A 19 -0.21 1.36 -7.00
CA LEU A 19 -1.20 0.59 -6.23
C LEU A 19 -2.30 1.46 -5.61
N GLY A 20 -2.26 2.78 -5.78
CA GLY A 20 -3.24 3.70 -5.22
C GLY A 20 -3.09 3.93 -3.72
N ILE A 21 -2.17 3.27 -3.01
CA ILE A 21 -2.06 3.33 -1.55
C ILE A 21 -1.41 4.65 -1.07
N TRP A 22 -0.54 5.25 -1.87
CA TRP A 22 0.27 6.41 -1.46
C TRP A 22 -0.52 7.74 -1.34
N LEU A 23 0.04 8.70 -0.61
CA LEU A 23 -0.48 10.06 -0.39
C LEU A 23 -0.92 10.72 -1.72
N PRO A 24 -2.13 11.31 -1.78
CA PRO A 24 -2.62 12.01 -2.97
C PRO A 24 -1.81 13.30 -3.19
N PRO A 25 -1.32 13.57 -4.42
CA PRO A 25 -0.90 14.92 -4.77
C PRO A 25 -2.13 15.85 -4.75
N GLU A 26 -1.92 17.14 -4.52
CA GLU A 26 -3.01 18.13 -4.45
C GLU A 26 -3.78 18.29 -5.77
N LYS A 27 -3.20 17.83 -6.89
CA LYS A 27 -3.85 17.86 -8.21
C LYS A 27 -4.71 16.60 -8.43
N TYR A 28 -5.98 16.78 -8.81
CA TYR A 28 -6.95 15.71 -9.11
C TYR A 28 -7.32 14.79 -7.93
N ILE A 29 -7.53 15.38 -6.75
CA ILE A 29 -7.87 14.67 -5.51
C ILE A 29 -9.07 13.72 -5.70
N TYR A 30 -10.14 14.17 -6.38
CA TYR A 30 -11.35 13.37 -6.57
C TYR A 30 -11.12 12.12 -7.43
N LEU A 31 -10.44 12.25 -8.58
CA LEU A 31 -10.14 11.11 -9.47
C LEU A 31 -9.25 10.09 -8.78
N ARG A 32 -8.23 10.55 -8.04
CA ARG A 32 -7.34 9.65 -7.29
C ARG A 32 -8.08 8.97 -6.12
N ASN A 33 -8.99 9.67 -5.46
CA ASN A 33 -9.79 9.10 -4.38
C ASN A 33 -10.79 8.06 -4.91
N LEU A 34 -11.38 8.30 -6.08
CA LEU A 34 -12.20 7.30 -6.79
C LEU A 34 -11.35 6.08 -7.16
N TYR A 35 -10.17 6.28 -7.73
CA TYR A 35 -9.25 5.18 -8.04
C TYR A 35 -8.89 4.35 -6.81
N LYS A 36 -8.55 5.00 -5.69
CA LYS A 36 -8.33 4.37 -4.38
C LYS A 36 -9.51 3.51 -3.95
N PHE A 37 -10.71 4.08 -4.04
CA PHE A 37 -11.94 3.38 -3.69
C PHE A 37 -12.15 2.13 -4.56
N LEU A 38 -11.94 2.24 -5.89
CA LEU A 38 -12.06 1.13 -6.82
C LEU A 38 -11.04 0.03 -6.55
N VAL A 39 -9.78 0.39 -6.27
CA VAL A 39 -8.73 -0.58 -5.92
C VAL A 39 -9.11 -1.32 -4.63
N MET A 40 -9.49 -0.59 -3.58
CA MET A 40 -9.93 -1.21 -2.32
C MET A 40 -11.16 -2.10 -2.51
N LEU A 41 -12.15 -1.63 -3.27
CA LEU A 41 -13.35 -2.40 -3.59
C LEU A 41 -12.99 -3.73 -4.26
N THR A 42 -12.12 -3.70 -5.27
CA THR A 42 -11.68 -4.91 -5.99
C THR A 42 -10.98 -5.89 -5.05
N GLN A 43 -10.14 -5.40 -4.13
CA GLN A 43 -9.41 -6.23 -3.17
C GLN A 43 -10.36 -6.90 -2.15
N TYR A 44 -11.36 -6.17 -1.64
CA TYR A 44 -12.38 -6.74 -0.75
C TYR A 44 -13.33 -7.69 -1.48
N SER A 45 -13.69 -7.40 -2.73
CA SER A 45 -14.47 -8.31 -3.57
C SER A 45 -13.76 -9.63 -3.78
N PHE A 46 -12.43 -9.62 -3.99
CA PHE A 46 -11.66 -10.85 -4.10
C PHE A 46 -11.79 -11.71 -2.84
N ILE A 47 -11.60 -11.13 -1.65
CA ILE A 47 -11.75 -11.87 -0.37
C ILE A 47 -13.16 -12.46 -0.25
N PHE A 48 -14.17 -11.69 -0.62
CA PHE A 48 -15.56 -12.14 -0.58
C PHE A 48 -15.81 -13.34 -1.50
N PHE A 49 -15.31 -13.29 -2.74
CA PHE A 49 -15.43 -14.42 -3.67
C PHE A 49 -14.65 -15.65 -3.22
N GLU A 50 -13.46 -15.47 -2.65
CA GLU A 50 -12.65 -16.56 -2.11
C GLU A 50 -13.37 -17.27 -0.95
N PHE A 51 -14.07 -16.49 -0.10
CA PHE A 51 -14.87 -17.05 0.99
C PHE A 51 -16.05 -17.89 0.46
N ILE A 52 -16.72 -17.44 -0.61
CA ILE A 52 -17.76 -18.22 -1.29
C ILE A 52 -17.17 -19.49 -1.90
N TYR A 53 -16.00 -19.39 -2.54
CA TYR A 53 -15.32 -20.53 -3.16
C TYR A 53 -15.00 -21.62 -2.14
N ILE A 54 -14.45 -21.27 -0.98
CA ILE A 54 -14.20 -22.21 0.13
C ILE A 54 -15.49 -22.91 0.57
N ALA A 55 -16.62 -22.19 0.61
CA ALA A 55 -17.91 -22.79 0.98
C ALA A 55 -18.43 -23.79 -0.07
N VAL A 56 -18.16 -23.54 -1.37
CA VAL A 56 -18.55 -24.46 -2.46
C VAL A 56 -17.69 -25.72 -2.44
N VAL A 57 -16.41 -25.57 -2.11
CA VAL A 57 -15.39 -26.63 -2.20
C VAL A 57 -15.17 -27.37 -0.88
N TRP A 58 -16.00 -27.11 0.15
CA TRP A 58 -15.88 -27.61 1.53
C TRP A 58 -15.68 -29.14 1.68
N GLY A 59 -15.98 -29.94 0.64
CA GLY A 59 -15.77 -31.39 0.62
C GLY A 59 -14.37 -31.86 0.21
N ASP A 60 -13.58 -31.01 -0.46
CA ASP A 60 -12.22 -31.34 -0.89
C ASP A 60 -11.21 -30.58 -0.03
N PHE A 61 -10.56 -31.29 0.89
CA PHE A 61 -9.63 -30.68 1.85
C PHE A 61 -8.40 -30.06 1.18
N ASP A 62 -7.93 -30.60 0.05
CA ASP A 62 -6.76 -30.09 -0.64
C ASP A 62 -7.09 -28.74 -1.29
N GLU A 63 -8.21 -28.66 -2.01
CA GLU A 63 -8.67 -27.42 -2.64
C GLU A 63 -9.07 -26.35 -1.59
N VAL A 64 -9.69 -26.76 -0.48
CA VAL A 64 -9.99 -25.84 0.64
C VAL A 64 -8.70 -25.27 1.25
N SER A 65 -7.65 -26.08 1.39
CA SER A 65 -6.37 -25.62 1.94
C SER A 65 -5.71 -24.58 1.05
N GLU A 66 -5.69 -24.82 -0.26
CA GLU A 66 -5.13 -23.88 -1.24
C GLU A 66 -5.92 -22.55 -1.27
N ALA A 67 -7.25 -22.61 -1.36
CA ALA A 67 -8.10 -21.42 -1.31
C ALA A 67 -7.96 -20.65 0.01
N SER A 68 -7.84 -21.36 1.14
CA SER A 68 -7.59 -20.74 2.44
C SER A 68 -6.26 -20.00 2.46
N TYR A 69 -5.20 -20.57 1.86
CA TYR A 69 -3.90 -19.91 1.77
C TYR A 69 -3.96 -18.61 0.97
N LEU A 70 -4.66 -18.62 -0.17
CA LEU A 70 -4.89 -17.43 -0.98
C LEU A 70 -5.71 -16.39 -0.21
N LEU A 71 -6.78 -16.81 0.46
CA LEU A 71 -7.63 -15.96 1.27
C LEU A 71 -6.84 -15.26 2.38
N PHE A 72 -6.05 -16.00 3.16
CA PHE A 72 -5.27 -15.43 4.25
C PHE A 72 -4.17 -14.49 3.76
N THR A 73 -3.49 -14.85 2.67
CA THR A 73 -2.47 -13.99 2.05
C THR A 73 -3.10 -12.66 1.61
N GLN A 74 -4.23 -12.73 0.92
CA GLN A 74 -4.95 -11.56 0.48
C GLN A 74 -5.52 -10.75 1.65
N ALA A 75 -6.07 -11.39 2.67
CA ALA A 75 -6.56 -10.74 3.88
C ALA A 75 -5.43 -9.99 4.61
N SER A 76 -4.22 -10.57 4.67
CA SER A 76 -3.05 -9.91 5.23
C SER A 76 -2.65 -8.65 4.45
N VAL A 77 -2.67 -8.72 3.11
CA VAL A 77 -2.39 -7.57 2.24
C VAL A 77 -3.42 -6.47 2.42
N CYS A 78 -4.72 -6.81 2.43
CA CYS A 78 -5.80 -5.86 2.68
C CYS A 78 -5.68 -5.22 4.06
N TYR A 79 -5.39 -6.01 5.09
CA TYR A 79 -5.18 -5.51 6.45
C TYR A 79 -4.02 -4.52 6.52
N LYS A 80 -2.84 -4.88 6.01
CA LYS A 80 -1.66 -4.00 5.97
C LYS A 80 -1.94 -2.72 5.20
N THR A 81 -2.67 -2.81 4.09
CA THR A 81 -3.05 -1.66 3.26
C THR A 81 -3.98 -0.72 4.03
N THR A 82 -5.01 -1.25 4.68
CA THR A 82 -5.93 -0.46 5.50
C THR A 82 -5.23 0.21 6.67
N VAL A 83 -4.38 -0.52 7.41
CA VAL A 83 -3.58 0.02 8.52
C VAL A 83 -2.64 1.12 8.02
N PHE A 84 -2.00 0.94 6.87
CA PHE A 84 -1.16 1.96 6.26
C PHE A 84 -1.96 3.22 5.87
N MET A 85 -3.16 3.05 5.31
CA MET A 85 -4.05 4.16 4.95
C MET A 85 -4.58 4.90 6.18
N MET A 86 -4.85 4.20 7.28
CA MET A 86 -5.26 4.82 8.56
C MET A 86 -4.10 5.59 9.20
N ASN A 87 -2.88 5.05 9.16
CA ASN A 87 -1.67 5.67 9.71
C ASN A 87 -0.99 6.68 8.76
N LYS A 88 -1.70 7.15 7.72
CA LYS A 88 -1.17 8.09 6.73
C LYS A 88 -0.63 9.38 7.35
N ASP A 89 -1.18 9.83 8.47
CA ASP A 89 -0.76 11.07 9.12
C ASP A 89 0.56 10.89 9.88
N ASN A 90 0.77 9.75 10.53
CA ASN A 90 2.07 9.36 11.10
C ASN A 90 3.13 9.24 9.99
N LEU A 91 2.77 8.72 8.82
CA LEU A 91 3.67 8.67 7.67
C LEU A 91 4.05 10.09 7.18
N LYS A 92 3.10 11.03 7.10
CA LYS A 92 3.40 12.42 6.73
C LYS A 92 4.37 13.06 7.72
N GLU A 93 4.19 12.80 9.01
CA GLU A 93 5.07 13.30 10.05
C GLU A 93 6.49 12.72 9.91
N LEU A 94 6.61 11.42 9.65
CA LEU A 94 7.88 10.76 9.38
C LEU A 94 8.60 11.35 8.15
N LEU A 95 7.85 11.58 7.06
CA LEU A 95 8.38 12.20 5.85
C LEU A 95 8.87 13.63 6.12
N ARG A 96 8.13 14.39 6.93
CA ARG A 96 8.54 15.73 7.36
C ARG A 96 9.83 15.67 8.17
N PHE A 97 9.99 14.70 9.08
CA PHE A 97 11.24 14.53 9.83
C PHE A 97 12.43 14.20 8.93
N MET A 98 12.23 13.39 7.88
CA MET A 98 13.28 13.06 6.91
C MET A 98 13.76 14.27 6.07
N GLU A 99 12.94 15.31 5.96
CA GLU A 99 13.26 16.55 5.25
C GLU A 99 13.88 17.64 6.15
N VAL A 100 13.94 17.43 7.47
CA VAL A 100 14.56 18.39 8.40
C VAL A 100 16.06 18.52 8.08
N GLU A 101 16.59 19.75 8.13
CA GLU A 101 18.00 20.07 7.80
C GLU A 101 19.03 19.21 8.55
N MET A 102 18.70 18.76 9.76
CA MET A 102 19.53 17.83 10.54
C MET A 102 19.82 16.51 9.80
N PHE A 103 18.91 16.06 8.95
CA PHE A 103 19.04 14.85 8.12
C PHE A 103 19.38 15.16 6.66
N ALA A 104 19.56 16.44 6.28
CA ALA A 104 19.95 16.81 4.93
C ALA A 104 21.38 16.32 4.62
N PRO A 105 21.67 15.95 3.36
CA PRO A 105 22.98 15.43 2.98
C PRO A 105 24.04 16.54 3.13
N GLN A 106 24.93 16.37 4.11
CA GLN A 106 25.99 17.34 4.43
C GLN A 106 27.22 17.21 3.51
N SER A 107 27.27 16.23 2.60
CA SER A 107 28.40 16.03 1.68
C SER A 107 27.99 15.67 0.26
N SER A 108 28.80 16.10 -0.71
CA SER A 108 28.65 15.83 -2.15
C SER A 108 28.82 14.36 -2.53
N ALA A 109 29.40 13.52 -1.67
CA ALA A 109 29.53 12.08 -1.88
C ALA A 109 28.22 11.32 -1.69
N HIS A 110 27.29 11.85 -0.89
CA HIS A 110 25.95 11.28 -0.65
C HIS A 110 24.90 11.78 -1.66
N GLN A 111 25.32 12.52 -2.68
CA GLN A 111 24.45 13.12 -3.70
C GLN A 111 24.37 12.28 -4.98
N LYS A 112 25.06 11.13 -5.04
CA LYS A 112 25.10 10.21 -6.18
C LYS A 112 24.16 9.02 -6.01
#